data_AF-A0A952SI03-F1
#
_entry.id   AF-A0A952SI03-F1
#
_cell.length_a   1.000
_cell.length_b   1.000
_cell.length_c   1.000
_cell.angle_alpha   90.00
_cell.angle_beta   90.00
_cell.angle_gamma   90.00
#
_symmetry.space_group_name_H-M   'P 1'
#
loop_
_entity.id
_entity.type
_entity.pdbx_description
1 polymer ?
#
loop_
_entity_poly.entity_id
_entity_poly.type
_entity_poly.pdbx_seq_one_letter_code
_entity_poly.pdbx_strand_id
1 'polypeptide(L)'
;MSTSDDVSRTSSSLWTTVSGEVAHPDSPRGGGGPGRFARLGPLGTNPQSAGLPHPQSPSGHHMLAADAERIVGAAPTKPMVRGGVVLNITINTPKVSTFRIGGPTLADAKRALDQRDEWGLYDATQNFRSTADVDGTGKVVSVTMEINPVISLPAWSGYRSATKDQQASWDAMYHALQAHENRHHQIQLDCVETLKQELAVAKTLDADTLNRLIEKLQTSAQEKQDAYDRSSGHGAAEGVVLKLDA
;
A
#
# COMPACT_ATOMS: atom_id res chain seq x y z
N MET A 1 -24.70 22.77 48.83
CA MET A 1 -25.07 21.38 48.50
C MET A 1 -25.16 21.30 46.98
N SER A 2 -24.23 20.55 46.38
CA SER A 2 -24.17 20.21 44.95
C SER A 2 -25.39 19.42 44.50
N THR A 3 -25.76 19.54 43.22
CA THR A 3 -25.44 18.52 42.19
C THR A 3 -25.60 19.13 40.80
N SER A 4 -24.55 18.95 40.00
CA SER A 4 -24.48 19.19 38.56
C SER A 4 -25.17 18.06 37.82
N ASP A 5 -25.91 18.35 36.75
CA ASP A 5 -26.22 17.39 35.69
C ASP A 5 -25.59 17.88 34.38
N ASP A 6 -24.58 17.13 33.98
CA ASP A 6 -23.76 17.26 32.78
C ASP A 6 -24.44 16.48 31.65
N VAL A 7 -25.05 17.19 30.69
CA VAL A 7 -25.54 16.57 29.45
C VAL A 7 -24.35 16.44 28.50
N SER A 8 -23.70 15.29 28.59
CA SER A 8 -22.68 14.81 27.66
C SER A 8 -23.20 14.86 26.22
N ARG A 9 -22.60 15.73 25.41
CA ARG A 9 -22.67 15.66 23.94
C ARG A 9 -21.98 14.38 23.50
N THR A 10 -22.74 13.38 23.06
CA THR A 10 -22.20 12.27 22.27
C THR A 10 -21.66 12.84 20.96
N SER A 11 -20.34 12.98 20.88
CA SER A 11 -19.66 13.21 19.62
C SER A 11 -19.90 12.00 18.72
N SER A 12 -20.84 12.12 17.78
CA SER A 12 -20.91 11.25 16.62
C SER A 12 -19.54 11.28 15.96
N SER A 13 -18.80 10.16 16.03
CA SER A 13 -17.54 10.04 15.33
C SER A 13 -17.81 10.27 13.85
N LEU A 14 -16.92 11.02 13.18
CA LEU A 14 -17.01 11.38 11.76
C LEU A 14 -17.00 10.15 10.81
N TRP A 15 -17.01 8.93 11.35
CA TRP A 15 -16.62 7.67 10.70
C TRP A 15 -17.62 6.53 10.94
N THR A 16 -18.84 6.84 11.39
CA THR A 16 -19.85 5.84 11.74
C THR A 16 -21.18 6.15 11.06
N THR A 17 -21.73 5.19 10.32
CA THR A 17 -23.06 5.30 9.70
C THR A 17 -24.17 5.29 10.76
N VAL A 18 -25.40 5.60 10.35
CA VAL A 18 -26.59 5.50 11.21
C VAL A 18 -26.91 4.07 11.67
N SER A 19 -26.30 3.05 11.05
CA SER A 19 -26.38 1.64 11.47
C SER A 19 -25.23 1.20 12.39
N GLY A 20 -24.28 2.09 12.71
CA GLY A 20 -23.14 1.80 13.58
C GLY A 20 -21.97 1.08 12.89
N GLU A 21 -21.98 1.00 11.56
CA GLU A 21 -20.87 0.45 10.78
C GLU A 21 -19.80 1.53 10.56
N VAL A 22 -18.52 1.13 10.66
CA VAL A 22 -17.38 2.01 10.35
C VAL A 22 -17.17 2.02 8.84
N ALA A 23 -17.45 3.14 8.20
CA ALA A 23 -17.22 3.34 6.77
C ALA A 23 -16.66 4.74 6.53
N HIS A 24 -15.67 4.85 5.64
CA HIS A 24 -15.30 6.15 5.08
C HIS A 24 -16.52 6.66 4.29
N PRO A 25 -16.98 7.91 4.48
CA PRO A 25 -18.20 8.43 3.86
C PRO A 25 -18.21 8.44 2.32
N ASP A 26 -17.10 8.05 1.66
CA ASP A 26 -16.86 8.20 0.22
C ASP A 26 -16.38 6.92 -0.47
N SER A 27 -16.41 5.74 0.18
CA SER A 27 -16.01 4.49 -0.49
C SER A 27 -17.18 3.89 -1.30
N PRO A 28 -17.14 3.89 -2.65
CA PRO A 28 -18.08 3.09 -3.44
C PRO A 28 -17.82 1.59 -3.26
N ARG A 29 -18.86 0.77 -3.42
CA ARG A 29 -18.71 -0.69 -3.51
C ARG A 29 -17.89 -1.06 -4.76
N GLY A 30 -16.75 -1.73 -4.58
CA GLY A 30 -16.00 -2.38 -5.67
C GLY A 30 -15.02 -1.49 -6.45
N GLY A 31 -14.37 -0.53 -5.78
CA GLY A 31 -13.31 0.31 -6.36
C GLY A 31 -12.06 0.38 -5.48
N GLY A 32 -10.90 0.42 -6.13
CA GLY A 32 -9.52 0.48 -5.61
C GLY A 32 -9.28 1.25 -4.30
N GLY A 33 -9.49 0.63 -3.15
CA GLY A 33 -9.21 1.24 -1.85
C GLY A 33 -7.73 1.16 -1.48
N PRO A 34 -7.19 2.16 -0.75
CA PRO A 34 -5.76 2.25 -0.50
C PRO A 34 -5.17 1.00 0.12
N GLY A 35 -4.08 0.51 -0.49
CA GLY A 35 -3.24 -0.52 0.09
C GLY A 35 -2.89 -0.21 1.55
N ARG A 36 -2.81 -1.26 2.37
CA ARG A 36 -2.54 -1.14 3.81
C ARG A 36 -1.15 -0.58 4.04
N PHE A 37 -1.03 0.57 4.72
CA PHE A 37 0.23 0.98 5.33
C PHE A 37 0.23 0.61 6.81
N ALA A 38 1.10 -0.34 7.19
CA ALA A 38 1.33 -0.64 8.60
C ALA A 38 1.97 0.59 9.27
N ARG A 39 1.41 1.03 10.41
CA ARG A 39 2.09 1.97 11.31
C ARG A 39 3.33 1.26 11.88
N LEU A 40 4.51 1.73 11.49
CA LEU A 40 5.76 1.25 12.07
C LEU A 40 5.88 1.83 13.47
N GLY A 41 6.10 0.96 14.46
CA GLY A 41 6.54 1.38 15.78
C GLY A 41 7.92 2.05 15.72
N PRO A 42 8.36 2.71 16.80
CA PRO A 42 9.64 3.41 16.83
C PRO A 42 10.80 2.46 16.50
N LEU A 43 11.76 2.97 15.71
CA LEU A 43 13.00 2.31 15.33
C LEU A 43 13.71 1.71 16.57
N GLY A 44 14.12 0.44 16.48
CA GLY A 44 14.85 -0.25 17.55
C GLY A 44 14.03 -1.20 18.42
N THR A 45 12.73 -1.34 18.17
CA THR A 45 11.90 -2.39 18.82
C THR A 45 11.83 -3.64 17.93
N ASN A 46 12.05 -4.82 18.54
CA ASN A 46 11.90 -6.10 17.84
C ASN A 46 10.46 -6.22 17.29
N PRO A 47 10.24 -6.43 15.98
CA PRO A 47 8.90 -6.47 15.39
C PRO A 47 8.01 -7.63 15.88
N GLN A 48 8.52 -8.51 16.76
CA GLN A 48 7.76 -9.64 17.29
C GLN A 48 6.92 -9.37 18.55
N SER A 49 6.91 -8.18 19.14
CA SER A 49 6.09 -7.97 20.34
C SER A 49 5.67 -6.51 20.60
N ALA A 50 4.88 -5.92 19.70
CA ALA A 50 3.95 -4.82 20.04
C ALA A 50 3.06 -4.51 18.84
N GLY A 51 2.02 -5.31 18.67
CA GLY A 51 1.05 -5.10 17.60
C GLY A 51 0.05 -6.23 17.59
N LEU A 52 -0.68 -6.41 18.71
CA LEU A 52 -1.87 -7.23 18.67
C LEU A 52 -2.75 -6.69 17.54
N PRO A 53 -3.20 -7.53 16.58
CA PRO A 53 -4.13 -7.10 15.57
C PRO A 53 -5.38 -6.54 16.27
N HIS A 54 -5.94 -5.47 15.72
CA HIS A 54 -7.22 -4.95 16.22
C HIS A 54 -8.23 -6.10 16.28
N PRO A 55 -8.88 -6.39 17.42
CA PRO A 55 -9.65 -7.61 17.67
C PRO A 55 -10.91 -7.80 16.78
N GLN A 56 -11.10 -6.93 15.79
CA GLN A 56 -12.18 -7.00 14.79
C GLN A 56 -11.68 -6.85 13.34
N SER A 57 -10.39 -7.07 13.07
CA SER A 57 -9.88 -7.11 11.70
C SER A 57 -10.25 -8.44 11.01
N PRO A 58 -10.93 -8.43 9.85
CA PRO A 58 -11.29 -9.65 9.11
C PRO A 58 -10.07 -10.47 8.65
N SER A 59 -8.86 -9.91 8.71
CA SER A 59 -7.61 -10.51 8.26
C SER A 59 -6.90 -11.39 9.30
N GLY A 60 -7.51 -11.61 10.47
CA GLY A 60 -6.93 -12.43 11.55
C GLY A 60 -7.09 -13.94 11.38
N HIS A 61 -7.75 -14.41 10.32
CA HIS A 61 -7.99 -15.84 10.11
C HIS A 61 -7.14 -16.34 8.94
N HIS A 62 -6.16 -17.19 9.28
CA HIS A 62 -5.25 -17.94 8.39
C HIS A 62 -3.92 -17.25 8.02
N MET A 63 -2.96 -17.30 8.96
CA MET A 63 -1.53 -17.36 8.63
C MET A 63 -0.97 -18.72 9.05
N LEU A 64 -0.37 -19.45 8.12
CA LEU A 64 0.58 -20.52 8.42
C LEU A 64 1.97 -20.08 7.96
N ALA A 65 2.95 -20.35 8.80
CA ALA A 65 4.35 -19.99 8.64
C ALA A 65 5.07 -20.98 7.71
N ALA A 66 5.25 -20.63 6.45
CA ALA A 66 6.36 -21.09 5.62
C ALA A 66 6.40 -20.27 4.32
N ASP A 67 7.61 -20.05 3.82
CA ASP A 67 7.98 -19.47 2.52
C ASP A 67 8.54 -18.04 2.55
N ALA A 68 9.58 -17.89 3.37
CA ALA A 68 10.68 -16.99 3.06
C ALA A 68 11.65 -17.72 2.12
N GLU A 69 11.72 -17.32 0.84
CA GLU A 69 12.97 -17.09 0.11
C GLU A 69 12.74 -16.66 -1.35
N ARG A 70 13.68 -15.82 -1.84
CA ARG A 70 14.05 -15.51 -3.25
C ARG A 70 13.60 -14.16 -3.87
N ILE A 71 14.39 -13.09 -3.59
CA ILE A 71 15.36 -12.35 -4.45
C ILE A 71 14.97 -12.14 -5.95
N VAL A 72 15.19 -11.02 -6.67
CA VAL A 72 15.73 -9.63 -6.53
C VAL A 72 15.36 -8.89 -7.84
N GLY A 73 15.28 -7.56 -7.84
CA GLY A 73 15.30 -6.79 -9.10
C GLY A 73 15.23 -5.27 -8.98
N ALA A 74 16.17 -4.59 -8.32
CA ALA A 74 16.58 -3.24 -8.74
C ALA A 74 18.08 -3.07 -8.51
N ALA A 75 18.73 -2.30 -9.38
CA ALA A 75 20.15 -2.01 -9.25
C ALA A 75 20.41 -1.24 -7.94
N PRO A 76 21.43 -1.59 -7.15
CA PRO A 76 21.76 -0.84 -5.94
C PRO A 76 22.15 0.58 -6.32
N THR A 77 21.39 1.57 -5.86
CA THR A 77 21.81 2.97 -6.00
C THR A 77 23.02 3.19 -5.11
N LYS A 78 24.10 3.77 -5.67
CA LYS A 78 25.33 4.09 -4.94
C LYS A 78 24.98 4.86 -3.65
N PRO A 79 25.57 4.52 -2.49
CA PRO A 79 25.29 5.19 -1.23
C PRO A 79 25.48 6.70 -1.37
N MET A 80 24.47 7.47 -0.99
CA MET A 80 24.60 8.93 -0.94
C MET A 80 25.21 9.30 0.42
N VAL A 81 26.35 10.00 0.40
CA VAL A 81 27.02 10.48 1.61
C VAL A 81 26.89 12.00 1.65
N ARG A 82 26.20 12.54 2.65
CA ARG A 82 26.09 14.00 2.85
C ARG A 82 26.00 14.35 4.33
N GLY A 83 26.76 15.36 4.76
CA GLY A 83 26.79 15.79 6.16
C GLY A 83 27.32 14.74 7.15
N GLY A 84 28.03 13.72 6.67
CA GLY A 84 28.50 12.60 7.49
C GLY A 84 27.51 11.44 7.64
N VAL A 85 26.31 11.54 7.05
CA VAL A 85 25.29 10.48 7.06
C VAL A 85 25.36 9.67 5.77
N VAL A 86 25.37 8.35 5.89
CA VAL A 86 25.28 7.40 4.77
C VAL A 86 23.83 6.99 4.54
N LEU A 87 23.30 7.26 3.35
CA LEU A 87 21.93 6.90 2.96
C LEU A 87 21.92 5.74 1.95
N ASN A 88 21.39 4.61 2.39
CA ASN A 88 21.17 3.39 1.62
C ASN A 88 19.66 3.13 1.48
N ILE A 89 18.98 3.96 0.70
CA ILE A 89 17.52 3.86 0.50
C ILE A 89 17.23 3.32 -0.90
N THR A 90 16.70 2.10 -0.94
CA THR A 90 16.38 1.37 -2.18
C THR A 90 14.91 0.99 -2.20
N ILE A 91 14.30 1.12 -3.36
CA ILE A 91 12.98 0.58 -3.67
C ILE A 91 13.13 -0.30 -4.91
N ASN A 92 12.80 -1.58 -4.74
CA ASN A 92 12.97 -2.57 -5.77
C ASN A 92 11.79 -2.54 -6.77
N THR A 93 12.01 -3.06 -7.98
CA THR A 93 10.91 -3.28 -8.91
C THR A 93 9.90 -4.24 -8.29
N PRO A 94 8.58 -3.99 -8.42
CA PRO A 94 7.59 -4.82 -7.78
C PRO A 94 7.62 -6.25 -8.30
N LYS A 95 7.51 -7.23 -7.40
CA LYS A 95 7.24 -8.61 -7.80
C LYS A 95 5.80 -8.69 -8.26
N VAL A 96 5.56 -9.14 -9.49
CA VAL A 96 4.20 -9.43 -9.96
C VAL A 96 3.79 -10.82 -9.47
N SER A 97 2.64 -10.89 -8.81
CA SER A 97 1.99 -12.09 -8.35
C SER A 97 0.55 -12.13 -8.88
N THR A 98 -0.08 -13.30 -8.79
CA THR A 98 -1.46 -13.46 -9.26
C THR A 98 -2.33 -14.12 -8.21
N PHE A 99 -3.58 -13.67 -8.12
CA PHE A 99 -4.64 -14.38 -7.41
C PHE A 99 -5.67 -14.94 -8.39
N ARG A 100 -6.23 -16.11 -8.07
CA ARG A 100 -7.17 -16.78 -8.97
C ARG A 100 -8.58 -16.22 -8.82
N ILE A 101 -9.23 -15.92 -9.94
CA ILE A 101 -10.67 -15.70 -10.00
C ILE A 101 -11.37 -16.84 -10.76
N GLY A 102 -12.48 -17.29 -10.18
CA GLY A 102 -13.34 -18.34 -10.72
C GLY A 102 -14.34 -17.79 -11.74
N GLY A 103 -14.89 -18.67 -12.57
CA GLY A 103 -16.01 -18.34 -13.46
C GLY A 103 -15.82 -18.91 -14.87
N PRO A 104 -16.80 -19.65 -15.42
CA PRO A 104 -16.71 -20.18 -16.78
C PRO A 104 -16.85 -19.09 -17.85
N THR A 105 -17.53 -17.97 -17.55
CA THR A 105 -17.75 -16.87 -18.51
C THR A 105 -17.07 -15.57 -18.05
N LEU A 106 -16.89 -14.63 -18.97
CA LEU A 106 -16.34 -13.31 -18.64
C LEU A 106 -17.25 -12.54 -17.67
N ALA A 107 -18.57 -12.74 -17.75
CA ALA A 107 -19.52 -12.16 -16.81
C ALA A 107 -19.34 -12.72 -15.38
N ASP A 108 -19.07 -14.03 -15.25
CA ASP A 108 -18.77 -14.64 -13.95
C ASP A 108 -17.44 -14.14 -13.38
N ALA A 109 -16.43 -13.97 -14.24
CA ALA A 109 -15.15 -13.39 -13.87
C ALA A 109 -15.31 -11.94 -13.38
N LYS A 110 -16.08 -11.12 -14.09
CA LYS A 110 -16.39 -9.75 -13.67
C LYS A 110 -17.11 -9.73 -12.33
N ARG A 111 -18.12 -10.59 -12.13
CA ARG A 111 -18.83 -10.69 -10.85
C ARG A 111 -17.90 -11.08 -9.71
N ALA A 112 -16.94 -11.97 -9.95
CA ALA A 112 -15.94 -12.35 -8.96
C ALA A 112 -14.96 -11.21 -8.65
N LEU A 113 -14.61 -10.38 -9.63
CA LEU A 113 -13.81 -9.16 -9.43
C LEU A 113 -14.57 -8.10 -8.65
N ASP A 114 -15.83 -7.83 -9.00
CA ASP A 114 -16.71 -6.84 -8.34
C ASP A 114 -17.00 -7.18 -6.87
N GLN A 115 -16.80 -8.42 -6.45
CA GLN A 115 -16.92 -8.85 -5.05
C GLN A 115 -15.69 -8.51 -4.20
N ARG A 116 -14.59 -8.11 -4.84
CA ARG A 116 -13.38 -7.66 -4.16
C ARG A 116 -13.44 -6.16 -3.95
N ASP A 117 -12.72 -5.69 -2.94
CA ASP A 117 -12.49 -4.26 -2.76
C ASP A 117 -11.76 -3.69 -3.98
N GLU A 118 -10.81 -4.46 -4.54
CA GLU A 118 -10.02 -4.07 -5.70
C GLU A 118 -9.78 -5.22 -6.70
N TRP A 119 -9.66 -4.85 -7.97
CA TRP A 119 -9.36 -5.78 -9.06
C TRP A 119 -7.85 -6.10 -9.16
N GLY A 120 -6.98 -5.18 -8.72
CA GLY A 120 -5.53 -5.34 -8.57
C GLY A 120 -5.09 -4.75 -7.23
N LEU A 121 -3.83 -4.94 -6.84
CA LEU A 121 -3.28 -4.34 -5.63
C LEU A 121 -1.78 -4.08 -5.78
N TYR A 122 -1.35 -2.85 -5.50
CA TYR A 122 0.04 -2.49 -5.22
C TYR A 122 0.28 -2.45 -3.71
N ASP A 123 1.23 -3.24 -3.22
CA ASP A 123 1.59 -3.32 -1.79
C ASP A 123 3.09 -3.07 -1.60
N ALA A 124 3.43 -1.89 -1.06
CA ALA A 124 4.79 -1.49 -0.74
C ALA A 124 5.24 -1.90 0.68
N THR A 125 4.38 -2.56 1.46
CA THR A 125 4.68 -2.90 2.86
C THR A 125 5.29 -4.28 3.02
N GLN A 126 5.14 -5.15 2.02
CA GLN A 126 5.71 -6.49 2.07
C GLN A 126 7.24 -6.43 2.13
N ASN A 127 7.81 -7.15 3.09
CA ASN A 127 9.26 -7.28 3.25
C ASN A 127 10.01 -5.94 3.32
N PHE A 128 9.35 -4.90 3.84
CA PHE A 128 9.98 -3.62 4.15
C PHE A 128 11.04 -3.81 5.25
N ARG A 129 12.24 -3.26 5.03
CA ARG A 129 13.32 -3.27 6.01
C ARG A 129 13.81 -1.84 6.22
N SER A 130 13.97 -1.43 7.47
CA SER A 130 14.63 -0.17 7.80
C SER A 130 15.52 -0.31 9.03
N THR A 131 16.67 0.35 8.99
CA THR A 131 17.61 0.48 10.10
C THR A 131 18.27 1.86 10.07
N ALA A 132 18.77 2.32 11.21
CA ALA A 132 19.58 3.51 11.31
C ALA A 132 20.64 3.31 12.40
N ASP A 133 21.86 3.74 12.13
CA ASP A 133 22.93 3.78 13.14
C ASP A 133 23.10 5.20 13.67
N VAL A 134 23.48 5.30 14.94
CA VAL A 134 23.81 6.57 15.60
C VAL A 134 25.26 6.58 16.09
N ASP A 135 25.86 7.76 16.19
CA ASP A 135 27.16 7.95 16.85
C ASP A 135 27.06 7.95 18.38
N GLY A 136 28.20 8.08 19.06
CA GLY A 136 28.26 8.16 20.53
C GLY A 136 27.58 9.39 21.15
N THR A 137 27.06 10.32 20.33
CA THR A 137 26.28 11.49 20.76
C THR A 137 24.79 11.35 20.44
N GLY A 138 24.37 10.24 19.84
CA GLY A 138 22.97 9.98 19.45
C GLY A 138 22.55 10.59 18.11
N LYS A 139 23.50 11.11 17.31
CA LYS A 139 23.21 11.61 15.96
C LYS A 139 23.20 10.45 14.98
N VAL A 140 22.25 10.44 14.04
CA VAL A 140 22.16 9.44 12.98
C VAL A 140 23.36 9.59 12.04
N VAL A 141 24.07 8.48 11.79
CA VAL A 141 25.22 8.39 10.88
C VAL A 141 24.95 7.49 9.68
N SER A 142 23.94 6.63 9.75
CA SER A 142 23.50 5.82 8.61
C SER A 142 21.98 5.64 8.63
N VAL A 143 21.37 5.56 7.46
CA VAL A 143 19.99 5.12 7.27
C VAL A 143 19.98 4.10 6.16
N THR A 144 19.45 2.91 6.44
CA THR A 144 19.20 1.88 5.43
C THR A 144 17.70 1.65 5.35
N MET A 145 17.17 1.65 4.13
CA MET A 145 15.78 1.34 3.86
C MET A 145 15.70 0.51 2.58
N GLU A 146 14.97 -0.60 2.64
CA GLU A 146 14.73 -1.48 1.51
C GLU A 146 13.23 -1.73 1.41
N ILE A 147 12.65 -1.27 0.31
CA ILE A 147 11.22 -1.44 -0.01
C ILE A 147 11.11 -2.50 -1.10
N ASN A 148 10.29 -3.51 -0.88
CA ASN A 148 10.13 -4.68 -1.74
C ASN A 148 8.68 -4.84 -2.20
N PRO A 149 8.16 -3.95 -3.07
CA PRO A 149 6.75 -3.96 -3.39
C PRO A 149 6.28 -5.22 -4.11
N VAL A 150 4.99 -5.50 -4.02
CA VAL A 150 4.31 -6.56 -4.76
C VAL A 150 3.12 -5.97 -5.51
N ILE A 151 2.95 -6.39 -6.75
CA ILE A 151 1.73 -6.14 -7.53
C ILE A 151 0.97 -7.46 -7.62
N SER A 152 -0.30 -7.47 -7.24
CA SER A 152 -1.17 -8.65 -7.29
C SER A 152 -2.26 -8.47 -8.33
N LEU A 153 -2.26 -9.31 -9.38
CA LEU A 153 -3.17 -9.20 -10.51
C LEU A 153 -4.09 -10.42 -10.63
N PRO A 154 -5.29 -10.29 -11.21
CA PRO A 154 -6.20 -11.40 -11.30
C PRO A 154 -5.79 -12.38 -12.40
N ALA A 155 -6.00 -13.67 -12.14
CA ALA A 155 -5.87 -14.74 -13.12
C ALA A 155 -7.21 -15.45 -13.30
N TRP A 156 -7.81 -15.31 -14.48
CA TRP A 156 -9.13 -15.88 -14.78
C TRP A 156 -9.06 -17.34 -15.24
N SER A 157 -9.69 -18.22 -14.47
CA SER A 157 -9.69 -19.66 -14.76
C SER A 157 -10.44 -20.09 -16.03
N GLY A 158 -11.42 -19.30 -16.49
CA GLY A 158 -12.16 -19.55 -17.74
C GLY A 158 -11.49 -18.99 -18.99
N TYR A 159 -10.38 -18.26 -18.87
CA TYR A 159 -9.73 -17.57 -19.99
C TYR A 159 -9.44 -18.47 -21.19
N ARG A 160 -8.90 -19.67 -20.95
CA ARG A 160 -8.52 -20.60 -22.04
C ARG A 160 -9.71 -21.15 -22.83
N SER A 161 -10.91 -21.17 -22.24
CA SER A 161 -12.14 -21.62 -22.89
C SER A 161 -13.02 -20.47 -23.41
N ALA A 162 -12.62 -19.23 -23.14
CA ALA A 162 -13.36 -18.04 -23.56
C ALA A 162 -13.31 -17.83 -25.08
N THR A 163 -14.25 -17.05 -25.61
CA THR A 163 -14.20 -16.61 -27.02
C THR A 163 -13.00 -15.67 -27.22
N LYS A 164 -12.58 -15.48 -28.48
CA LYS A 164 -11.48 -14.56 -28.80
C LYS A 164 -11.77 -13.13 -28.34
N ASP A 165 -13.01 -12.69 -28.48
CA ASP A 165 -13.43 -11.34 -28.10
C ASP A 165 -13.45 -11.17 -26.57
N GLN A 166 -13.86 -12.20 -25.83
CA GLN A 166 -13.75 -12.23 -24.37
C GLN A 166 -12.30 -12.24 -23.88
N GLN A 167 -11.41 -13.00 -24.54
CA GLN A 167 -9.97 -12.98 -24.25
C GLN A 167 -9.38 -11.59 -24.50
N ALA A 168 -9.72 -10.96 -25.64
CA ALA A 168 -9.26 -9.61 -25.95
C ALA A 168 -9.76 -8.57 -24.94
N SER A 169 -11.02 -8.70 -24.49
CA SER A 169 -11.60 -7.86 -23.43
C SER A 169 -10.85 -8.03 -22.10
N TRP A 170 -10.56 -9.28 -21.71
CA TRP A 170 -9.77 -9.60 -20.53
C TRP A 170 -8.34 -9.04 -20.62
N ASP A 171 -7.67 -9.25 -21.75
CA ASP A 171 -6.28 -8.83 -21.96
C ASP A 171 -6.14 -7.31 -21.94
N ALA A 172 -7.09 -6.59 -22.55
CA ALA A 172 -7.13 -5.13 -22.52
C ALA A 172 -7.30 -4.60 -21.09
N MET A 173 -8.22 -5.19 -20.33
CA MET A 173 -8.42 -4.85 -18.91
C MET A 173 -7.18 -5.16 -18.08
N TYR A 174 -6.58 -6.34 -18.25
CA TYR A 174 -5.39 -6.77 -17.51
C TYR A 174 -4.22 -5.82 -17.77
N HIS A 175 -4.00 -5.42 -19.03
CA HIS A 175 -2.97 -4.44 -19.38
C HIS A 175 -3.21 -3.08 -18.74
N ALA A 176 -4.45 -2.57 -18.79
CA ALA A 176 -4.81 -1.32 -18.15
C ALA A 176 -4.63 -1.38 -16.63
N LEU A 177 -5.03 -2.48 -16.00
CA LEU A 177 -4.90 -2.70 -14.56
C LEU A 177 -3.42 -2.75 -14.16
N GLN A 178 -2.60 -3.49 -14.89
CA GLN A 178 -1.16 -3.52 -14.63
C GLN A 178 -0.52 -2.12 -14.77
N ALA A 179 -0.95 -1.33 -15.75
CA ALA A 179 -0.48 0.04 -15.89
C ALA A 179 -0.89 0.92 -14.70
N HIS A 180 -2.12 0.77 -14.22
CA HIS A 180 -2.64 1.43 -13.02
C HIS A 180 -1.81 1.09 -11.77
N GLU A 181 -1.57 -0.20 -11.51
CA GLU A 181 -0.74 -0.62 -10.36
C GLU A 181 0.72 -0.14 -10.46
N ASN A 182 1.27 -0.08 -11.68
CA ASN A 182 2.61 0.48 -11.90
C ASN A 182 2.66 1.99 -11.62
N ARG A 183 1.55 2.71 -11.77
CA ARG A 183 1.50 4.14 -11.45
C ARG A 183 1.55 4.37 -9.94
N HIS A 184 0.92 3.51 -9.13
CA HIS A 184 1.10 3.49 -7.67
C HIS A 184 2.57 3.26 -7.27
N HIS A 185 3.26 2.36 -7.96
CA HIS A 185 4.70 2.18 -7.77
C HIS A 185 5.49 3.46 -8.09
N GLN A 186 5.17 4.16 -9.18
CA GLN A 186 5.81 5.42 -9.53
C GLN A 186 5.57 6.50 -8.46
N ILE A 187 4.36 6.57 -7.90
CA ILE A 187 4.06 7.49 -6.79
C ILE A 187 4.95 7.19 -5.58
N GLN A 188 5.15 5.90 -5.25
CA GLN A 188 6.04 5.51 -4.18
C GLN A 188 7.50 5.90 -4.46
N LEU A 189 7.98 5.72 -5.70
CA LEU A 189 9.32 6.16 -6.14
C LEU A 189 9.49 7.68 -5.93
N ASP A 190 8.53 8.48 -6.39
CA ASP A 190 8.56 9.94 -6.29
C ASP A 190 8.58 10.41 -4.82
N CYS A 191 7.81 9.74 -3.96
CA CYS A 191 7.79 9.99 -2.53
C CYS A 191 9.12 9.64 -1.85
N VAL A 192 9.70 8.48 -2.16
CA VAL A 192 11.01 8.06 -1.62
C VAL A 192 12.12 9.01 -2.08
N GLU A 193 12.07 9.50 -3.31
CA GLU A 193 13.01 10.51 -3.80
C GLU A 193 12.87 11.84 -3.03
N THR A 194 11.63 12.24 -2.71
CA THR A 194 11.38 13.39 -1.83
C THR A 194 12.01 13.18 -0.44
N LEU A 195 11.86 11.99 0.16
CA LEU A 195 12.51 11.67 1.43
C LEU A 195 14.05 11.79 1.32
N LYS A 196 14.65 11.25 0.25
CA LYS A 196 16.11 11.36 0.02
C LYS A 196 16.56 12.82 -0.03
N GLN A 197 15.79 13.68 -0.69
CA GLN A 197 16.08 15.11 -0.78
C GLN A 197 15.97 15.81 0.58
N GLU A 198 14.92 15.51 1.36
CA GLU A 198 14.73 16.07 2.69
C GLU A 198 15.82 15.64 3.68
N LEU A 199 16.20 14.35 3.66
CA LEU A 199 17.33 13.83 4.43
C LEU A 199 18.65 14.49 4.02
N ALA A 200 18.85 14.76 2.73
CA ALA A 200 20.07 15.36 2.22
C ALA A 200 20.25 16.83 2.63
N VAL A 201 19.18 17.55 2.96
CA VAL A 201 19.25 18.97 3.37
C VAL A 201 19.03 19.19 4.87
N ALA A 202 18.73 18.13 5.62
CA ALA A 202 18.60 18.18 7.07
C ALA A 202 19.92 18.64 7.72
N LYS A 203 19.86 19.74 8.49
CA LYS A 203 21.03 20.30 9.19
C LYS A 203 21.52 19.40 10.32
N THR A 204 20.59 18.69 10.94
CA THR A 204 20.82 17.69 11.99
C THR A 204 19.86 16.53 11.73
N LEU A 205 20.36 15.30 11.83
CA LEU A 205 19.54 14.10 11.77
C LEU A 205 19.68 13.36 13.09
N ASP A 206 18.73 13.58 13.98
CA ASP A 206 18.50 12.74 15.16
C ASP A 206 17.35 11.76 14.87
N ALA A 207 17.12 10.82 15.79
CA ALA A 207 16.09 9.81 15.64
C ALA A 207 14.69 10.42 15.47
N ASP A 208 14.38 11.48 16.21
CA ASP A 208 13.07 12.14 16.15
C ASP A 208 12.83 12.82 14.80
N THR A 209 13.85 13.49 14.26
CA THR A 209 13.80 14.10 12.93
C THR A 209 13.65 13.04 11.86
N LEU A 210 14.40 11.93 11.96
CA LEU A 210 14.28 10.82 11.03
C LEU A 210 12.86 10.22 11.04
N ASN A 211 12.31 9.95 12.23
CA ASN A 211 10.96 9.41 12.38
C ASN A 211 9.90 10.35 11.77
N ARG A 212 9.97 11.66 12.04
CA ARG A 212 9.05 12.64 11.44
C ARG A 212 9.11 12.65 9.91
N LEU A 213 10.31 12.55 9.34
CA LEU A 213 10.49 12.51 7.89
C LEU A 213 9.92 11.22 7.28
N ILE A 214 10.06 10.08 7.96
CA ILE A 214 9.48 8.80 7.55
C ILE A 214 7.95 8.84 7.65
N GLU A 215 7.38 9.37 8.74
CA GLU A 215 5.92 9.52 8.89
C GLU A 215 5.33 10.44 7.82
N LYS A 216 6.04 11.53 7.50
CA LYS A 216 5.67 12.44 6.42
C LYS A 216 5.71 11.75 5.06
N LEU A 217 6.74 10.93 4.80
CA LEU A 217 6.81 10.10 3.58
C LEU A 217 5.58 9.20 3.48
N GLN A 218 5.24 8.47 4.55
CA GLN A 218 4.11 7.54 4.57
C GLN A 218 2.79 8.25 4.30
N THR A 219 2.56 9.37 4.99
CA THR A 219 1.35 10.18 4.80
C THR A 219 1.26 10.71 3.37
N SER A 220 2.35 11.25 2.83
CA SER A 220 2.36 11.79 1.47
C SER A 220 2.18 10.71 0.40
N ALA A 221 2.75 9.51 0.60
CA ALA A 221 2.54 8.38 -0.30
C ALA A 221 1.07 7.96 -0.30
N GLN A 222 0.46 7.80 0.88
CA GLN A 222 -0.94 7.46 1.04
C GLN A 222 -1.85 8.49 0.35
N GLU A 223 -1.70 9.78 0.66
CA GLU A 223 -2.52 10.84 0.08
C GLU A 223 -2.43 10.90 -1.45
N LYS A 224 -1.24 10.66 -2.02
CA LYS A 224 -1.04 10.66 -3.47
C LYS A 224 -1.62 9.42 -4.14
N GLN A 225 -1.52 8.25 -3.51
CA GLN A 225 -2.17 7.03 -4.00
C GLN A 225 -3.69 7.21 -4.01
N ASP A 226 -4.28 7.67 -2.90
CA ASP A 226 -5.72 7.96 -2.79
C ASP A 226 -6.20 8.99 -3.81
N ALA A 227 -5.41 10.05 -4.02
CA ALA A 227 -5.73 11.07 -5.01
C ALA A 227 -5.70 10.49 -6.43
N TYR A 228 -4.73 9.63 -6.72
CA TYR A 228 -4.62 8.98 -8.02
C TYR A 228 -5.80 8.02 -8.27
N ASP A 229 -6.14 7.17 -7.30
CA ASP A 229 -7.30 6.29 -7.36
C ASP A 229 -8.59 7.07 -7.58
N ARG A 230 -8.81 8.12 -6.80
CA ARG A 230 -9.99 8.98 -6.95
C ARG A 230 -10.06 9.62 -8.34
N SER A 231 -8.93 10.10 -8.86
CA SER A 231 -8.88 10.79 -10.16
C SER A 231 -9.04 9.85 -11.35
N SER A 232 -8.58 8.61 -11.23
CA SER A 232 -8.67 7.57 -12.27
C SER A 232 -9.97 6.76 -12.17
N GLY A 233 -10.78 6.98 -11.13
CA GLY A 233 -11.92 6.13 -10.81
C GLY A 233 -11.47 4.69 -10.54
N HIS A 234 -10.39 4.52 -9.80
CA HIS A 234 -9.75 3.24 -9.53
C HIS A 234 -9.33 2.51 -10.82
N GLY A 235 -8.75 3.27 -11.75
CA GLY A 235 -8.35 2.79 -13.07
C GLY A 235 -9.48 2.68 -14.11
N ALA A 236 -10.75 2.87 -13.74
CA ALA A 236 -11.86 2.79 -14.70
C ALA A 236 -11.71 3.80 -15.86
N ALA A 237 -11.26 5.03 -15.57
CA ALA A 237 -10.98 6.06 -16.57
C ALA A 237 -9.77 5.73 -17.46
N GLU A 238 -8.92 4.80 -17.04
CA GLU A 238 -7.72 4.35 -17.73
C GLU A 238 -7.96 3.06 -18.54
N GLY A 239 -9.20 2.56 -18.55
CA GLY A 239 -9.59 1.38 -19.30
C GLY A 239 -9.56 0.09 -18.50
N VAL A 240 -9.49 0.14 -17.17
CA VAL A 240 -9.73 -1.01 -16.29
C VAL A 240 -11.21 -1.36 -16.30
N VAL A 241 -11.68 -1.91 -17.42
CA VAL A 241 -13.08 -2.25 -17.67
C VAL A 241 -13.17 -3.54 -18.47
N LEU A 242 -14.19 -4.36 -18.18
CA LEU A 242 -14.52 -5.55 -18.97
C LEU A 242 -15.70 -5.25 -19.89
N LYS A 243 -15.51 -5.50 -21.19
CA LYS A 243 -16.59 -5.49 -22.20
C LYS A 243 -17.20 -6.89 -22.25
N LEU A 244 -18.45 -7.02 -21.80
CA LEU A 244 -19.13 -8.32 -21.69
C LEU A 244 -19.81 -8.76 -22.99
N ASP A 245 -20.21 -7.80 -23.82
CA ASP A 245 -20.89 -8.03 -25.11
C ASP A 245 -19.89 -8.21 -26.28
N ALA A 246 -18.62 -8.50 -25.95
CA ALA A 246 -17.56 -8.74 -26.91
C ALA A 246 -17.67 -10.15 -27.48
#